data_AF-I9KCR2-F1
#
_entry.id   AF-I9KCR2-F1
#
_cell.length_a   1.000
_cell.length_b   1.000
_cell.length_c   1.000
_cell.angle_alpha   90.00
_cell.angle_beta   90.00
_cell.angle_gamma   90.00
#
_symmetry.space_group_name_H-M   'P 1'
#
loop_
_entity.id
_entity.type
_entity.pdbx_description
1 polymer ?
#
loop_
_entity_poly.entity_id
_entity_poly.type
_entity_poly.pdbx_seq_one_letter_code
_entity_poly.pdbx_strand_id
1 'polypeptide(L)'
;MALTRPRRDEQPPSAGPYLEITDLAYGAHVAETFEVEQPQSRTLVLRGRCPRCDHPMEFLVTDQVVKRWRRSNPQDEPPPPPGSDDRTAEEPMVCTCEGDHAGRPEGYLGCGAYWNVKISQA
;
A
#
# COMPACT_ATOMS: atom_id res chain seq x y z
N MET A 1 -23.28 25.75 -28.80
CA MET A 1 -22.45 24.54 -28.97
C MET A 1 -21.96 24.14 -27.59
N ALA A 2 -22.56 23.10 -27.00
CA ALA A 2 -22.25 22.66 -25.64
C ALA A 2 -21.05 21.70 -25.65
N LEU A 3 -20.04 21.99 -24.82
CA LEU A 3 -18.89 21.13 -24.60
C LEU A 3 -19.32 19.96 -23.70
N THR A 4 -19.51 18.79 -24.28
CA THR A 4 -19.80 17.55 -23.56
C THR A 4 -18.57 17.15 -22.74
N ARG A 5 -18.70 17.08 -21.42
CA ARG A 5 -17.68 16.49 -20.53
C ARG A 5 -17.56 14.99 -20.87
N PRO A 6 -16.35 14.41 -20.96
CA PRO A 6 -16.21 12.97 -21.20
C PRO A 6 -16.86 12.18 -20.07
N ARG A 7 -17.44 11.04 -20.43
CA ARG A 7 -18.12 10.10 -19.54
C ARG A 7 -17.08 9.49 -18.59
N ARG A 8 -17.47 9.20 -17.34
CA ARG A 8 -16.61 8.61 -16.29
C ARG A 8 -16.05 7.20 -16.63
N ASP A 9 -16.27 6.73 -17.86
CA ASP A 9 -15.99 5.37 -18.34
C ASP A 9 -14.78 5.31 -19.30
N GLU A 10 -14.07 6.41 -19.55
CA GLU A 10 -12.80 6.41 -20.32
C GLU A 10 -11.59 6.43 -19.37
N GLN A 11 -11.46 5.36 -18.57
CA GLN A 11 -10.19 5.02 -17.92
C GLN A 11 -9.32 4.33 -19.00
N PRO A 12 -8.20 4.92 -19.45
CA PRO A 12 -7.33 4.26 -20.43
C PRO A 12 -6.71 2.99 -19.84
N PRO A 13 -6.36 1.99 -20.67
CA PRO A 13 -5.80 0.74 -20.20
C PRO A 13 -4.53 1.01 -19.41
N SER A 14 -4.55 0.60 -18.16
CA SER A 14 -3.47 0.65 -17.20
C SER A 14 -2.42 -0.43 -17.50
N ALA A 15 -1.81 -0.35 -18.70
CA ALA A 15 -0.83 -1.30 -19.20
C ALA A 15 0.55 -0.65 -19.34
N GLY A 16 1.13 -0.19 -18.23
CA GLY A 16 2.54 0.15 -18.20
C GLY A 16 3.41 -1.12 -18.20
N PRO A 17 4.63 -1.10 -18.77
CA PRO A 17 5.58 -2.19 -18.60
C PRO A 17 5.91 -2.37 -17.11
N TYR A 18 6.37 -3.55 -16.71
CA TYR A 18 6.88 -3.77 -15.37
C TYR A 18 8.03 -2.79 -15.10
N LEU A 19 7.90 -2.02 -14.02
CA LEU A 19 8.90 -1.05 -13.58
C LEU A 19 8.79 -0.93 -12.07
N GLU A 20 9.88 -1.13 -11.34
CA GLU A 20 9.85 -0.84 -9.91
C GLU A 20 9.84 0.67 -9.70
N ILE A 21 8.74 1.19 -9.13
CA ILE A 21 8.54 2.63 -8.98
C ILE A 21 7.75 2.95 -7.71
N THR A 22 8.13 4.04 -7.06
CA THR A 22 7.37 4.67 -5.99
C THR A 22 6.98 6.09 -6.38
N ASP A 23 5.82 6.50 -5.89
CA ASP A 23 5.32 7.87 -6.00
C ASP A 23 4.68 8.26 -4.66
N LEU A 24 4.96 9.47 -4.18
CA LEU A 24 4.41 9.98 -2.92
C LEU A 24 2.87 10.05 -2.96
N ALA A 25 2.27 10.21 -4.14
CA ALA A 25 0.83 10.24 -4.32
C ALA A 25 0.18 8.86 -4.12
N TYR A 26 0.90 7.75 -4.30
CA TYR A 26 0.33 6.41 -4.16
C TYR A 26 -0.16 6.13 -2.74
N GLY A 27 0.62 6.52 -1.73
CA GLY A 27 0.23 6.34 -0.32
C GLY A 27 -1.04 7.13 0.02
N ALA A 28 -1.15 8.37 -0.44
CA ALA A 28 -2.34 9.21 -0.24
C ALA A 28 -3.56 8.63 -0.96
N HIS A 29 -3.41 8.23 -2.23
CA HIS A 29 -4.48 7.61 -3.00
C HIS A 29 -5.01 6.34 -2.33
N VAL A 30 -4.11 5.47 -1.87
CA VAL A 30 -4.49 4.22 -1.20
C VAL A 30 -5.20 4.51 0.12
N ALA A 31 -4.71 5.45 0.93
CA ALA A 31 -5.35 5.85 2.18
C ALA A 31 -6.78 6.41 1.97
N GLU A 32 -7.05 7.04 0.83
CA GLU A 32 -8.37 7.58 0.49
C GLU A 32 -9.33 6.56 -0.12
N THR A 33 -8.81 5.56 -0.85
CA THR A 33 -9.63 4.70 -1.72
C THR A 33 -9.78 3.27 -1.24
N PHE A 34 -8.89 2.79 -0.37
CA PHE A 34 -8.95 1.42 0.09
C PHE A 34 -10.02 1.24 1.17
N GLU A 35 -10.75 0.16 1.05
CA GLU A 35 -11.63 -0.34 2.09
C GLU A 35 -10.80 -1.06 3.15
N VAL A 36 -11.14 -0.81 4.42
CA VAL A 36 -10.45 -1.37 5.57
C VAL A 36 -11.42 -2.26 6.33
N GLU A 37 -11.10 -3.54 6.43
CA GLU A 37 -11.81 -4.49 7.28
C GLU A 37 -10.90 -4.98 8.41
N GLN A 38 -11.43 -5.07 9.62
CA GLN A 38 -10.72 -5.62 10.77
C GLN A 38 -11.40 -6.91 11.23
N PRO A 39 -11.10 -8.07 10.60
CA PRO A 39 -11.76 -9.33 10.93
C PRO A 39 -11.42 -9.86 12.32
N GLN A 40 -10.23 -9.50 12.84
CA GLN A 40 -9.74 -9.94 14.15
C GLN A 40 -8.96 -8.79 14.81
N SER A 41 -8.85 -8.83 16.14
CA SER A 41 -7.97 -7.91 16.85
C SER A 41 -6.56 -8.00 16.28
N ARG A 42 -6.00 -6.87 15.80
CA ARG A 42 -4.65 -6.73 15.21
C ARG A 42 -4.45 -7.28 13.80
N THR A 43 -5.53 -7.65 13.13
CA THR A 43 -5.49 -8.01 11.71
C THR A 43 -6.33 -7.03 10.92
N LEU A 44 -5.71 -6.34 9.95
CA LEU A 44 -6.40 -5.49 8.99
C LEU A 44 -6.31 -6.14 7.60
N VAL A 45 -7.42 -6.11 6.88
CA VAL A 45 -7.47 -6.44 5.47
C VAL A 45 -7.78 -5.16 4.72
N LEU A 46 -6.85 -4.76 3.86
CA LEU A 46 -6.96 -3.60 2.99
C LEU A 46 -7.34 -4.08 1.60
N ARG A 47 -8.45 -3.58 1.05
CA ARG A 47 -8.92 -3.93 -0.29
C ARG A 47 -9.06 -2.69 -1.15
N GLY A 48 -8.58 -2.75 -2.38
CA GLY A 48 -8.69 -1.61 -3.28
C GLY A 48 -8.06 -1.89 -4.64
N ARG A 49 -7.87 -0.82 -5.41
CA ARG A 49 -7.25 -0.88 -6.73
C ARG A 49 -5.86 -0.28 -6.69
N CYS A 50 -4.92 -0.90 -7.39
CA CYS A 50 -3.57 -0.36 -7.46
C CYS A 50 -3.60 1.05 -8.11
N PRO A 51 -2.99 2.08 -7.50
CA PRO A 51 -2.98 3.45 -8.04
C PRO A 51 -2.30 3.56 -9.41
N ARG A 52 -1.48 2.57 -9.79
CA ARG A 52 -0.76 2.55 -11.06
C ARG A 52 -1.43 1.71 -12.13
N CYS A 53 -1.71 0.44 -11.82
CA CYS A 53 -2.25 -0.50 -12.81
C CYS A 53 -3.77 -0.69 -12.72
N ASP A 54 -4.45 -0.01 -11.80
CA ASP A 54 -5.89 -0.10 -11.56
C ASP A 54 -6.44 -1.51 -11.25
N HIS A 55 -5.60 -2.55 -11.22
CA HIS A 55 -6.05 -3.90 -10.91
C HIS A 55 -6.43 -4.04 -9.43
N PRO A 56 -7.45 -4.85 -9.12
CA PRO A 56 -7.84 -5.12 -7.74
C PRO A 56 -6.70 -5.83 -6.99
N MET A 57 -6.58 -5.50 -5.72
CA MET A 57 -5.65 -6.14 -4.80
C MET A 57 -6.23 -6.21 -3.39
N GLU A 58 -5.77 -7.22 -2.66
CA GLU A 58 -6.02 -7.41 -1.24
C GLU A 58 -4.67 -7.47 -0.52
N PHE A 59 -4.59 -6.81 0.63
CA PHE A 59 -3.38 -6.77 1.45
C PHE A 59 -3.73 -7.07 2.91
N LEU A 60 -3.06 -8.08 3.46
CA LEU A 60 -3.20 -8.45 4.86
C LEU A 60 -2.12 -7.75 5.68
N VAL A 61 -2.53 -6.80 6.52
CA VAL A 61 -1.65 -6.19 7.52
C VAL A 61 -1.92 -6.89 8.85
N THR A 62 -0.88 -7.48 9.42
CA THR A 62 -0.93 -8.08 10.75
C THR A 62 0.12 -7.40 11.61
N ASP A 63 -0.12 -7.29 12.92
CA ASP A 63 0.92 -6.94 13.88
C ASP A 63 1.93 -8.09 14.01
N GLN A 64 2.53 -8.56 12.91
CA GLN A 64 3.62 -9.50 13.02
C GLN A 64 4.76 -8.79 13.75
N VAL A 65 4.85 -9.12 15.03
CA VAL A 65 6.01 -8.98 15.88
C VAL A 65 7.11 -9.77 15.19
N VAL A 66 7.73 -9.19 14.15
CA VAL A 66 9.11 -9.53 13.85
C VAL A 66 9.80 -9.37 15.19
N LYS A 67 10.40 -10.43 15.70
CA LYS A 67 11.28 -10.33 16.87
C LYS A 67 12.35 -9.34 16.44
N ARG A 68 12.12 -8.04 16.71
CA ARG A 68 13.14 -7.03 16.66
C ARG A 68 14.24 -7.64 17.48
N TRP A 69 15.40 -7.89 16.86
CA TRP A 69 16.55 -8.41 17.56
C TRP A 69 16.80 -7.44 18.71
N ARG A 70 16.26 -7.75 19.88
CA ARG A 70 16.34 -6.90 21.06
C ARG A 70 17.84 -6.78 21.27
N ARG A 71 18.39 -5.58 21.07
CA ARG A 71 19.58 -5.25 21.84
C ARG A 71 19.19 -5.52 23.28
N SER A 72 20.04 -6.26 23.98
CA SER A 72 19.75 -6.93 25.23
C SER A 72 19.28 -6.01 26.36
N ASN A 73 19.31 -4.69 26.14
CA ASN A 73 19.01 -3.68 27.11
C ASN A 73 17.90 -2.72 26.61
N PRO A 74 16.71 -2.71 27.23
CA PRO A 74 15.62 -1.78 26.92
C PRO A 74 15.99 -0.29 27.05
N GLN A 75 17.11 0.03 27.70
CA GLN A 75 17.61 1.39 27.86
C GLN A 75 18.47 1.92 26.69
N ASP A 76 18.84 1.06 25.74
CA ASP A 76 19.57 1.45 24.53
C ASP A 76 18.64 1.88 23.39
N GLU A 77 17.33 1.81 23.59
CA GLU A 77 16.36 2.29 22.61
C GLU A 77 16.30 3.82 22.71
N PRO A 78 16.62 4.57 21.63
CA PRO A 78 16.45 6.01 21.66
C PRO A 78 14.99 6.32 21.99
N PRO A 79 14.72 7.28 22.88
CA PRO A 79 13.36 7.66 23.18
C PRO A 79 12.65 8.04 21.87
N PRO A 80 11.38 7.64 21.69
CA PRO A 80 10.60 8.05 20.53
C PRO A 80 10.71 9.57 20.37
N PRO A 81 10.90 10.08 19.13
CA PRO A 81 10.96 11.52 18.91
C PRO A 81 9.69 12.17 19.47
N PRO A 82 9.79 13.33 20.15
CA PRO A 82 8.63 13.99 20.71
C PRO A 82 7.60 14.27 19.60
N GLY A 83 6.43 13.66 19.71
CA GLY A 83 5.35 13.74 18.71
C GLY A 83 5.17 12.51 17.83
N SER A 84 5.98 11.45 17.96
CA SER A 84 5.60 10.14 17.39
C SER A 84 4.51 9.53 18.25
N ASP A 85 3.29 9.51 17.71
CA ASP A 85 2.20 8.74 18.30
C ASP A 85 2.54 7.25 18.12
N ASP A 86 2.79 6.54 19.23
CA ASP A 86 3.15 5.10 19.26
C ASP A 86 2.08 4.21 18.59
N ARG A 87 0.93 4.80 18.26
CA ARG A 87 -0.22 4.17 17.60
C ARG A 87 -0.20 4.26 16.07
N THR A 88 0.74 4.99 15.47
CA THR A 88 0.83 5.15 14.01
C THR A 88 2.03 4.38 13.44
N ALA A 89 1.75 3.30 12.72
CA ALA A 89 2.76 2.50 12.02
C ALA A 89 2.84 2.91 10.53
N GLU A 90 4.05 2.96 9.97
CA GLU A 90 4.24 3.06 8.51
C GLU A 90 4.36 1.64 7.94
N GLU A 91 3.38 1.24 7.15
CA GLU A 91 3.33 -0.08 6.52
C GLU A 91 3.74 0.02 5.04
N PRO A 92 4.84 -0.65 4.64
CA PRO A 92 5.22 -0.74 3.25
C PRO A 92 4.28 -1.69 2.49
N MET A 93 3.80 -1.24 1.34
CA MET A 93 2.92 -1.97 0.45
C MET A 93 3.50 -2.04 -0.96
N VAL A 94 3.21 -3.13 -1.64
CA VAL A 94 3.53 -3.35 -3.06
C VAL A 94 2.27 -3.79 -3.78
N CYS A 95 2.14 -3.44 -5.05
CA CYS A 95 1.10 -3.98 -5.90
C CYS A 95 1.22 -5.51 -5.97
N THR A 96 0.14 -6.23 -5.66
CA THR A 96 0.07 -7.70 -5.67
C THR A 96 -0.86 -8.24 -6.75
N CYS A 97 -1.22 -7.43 -7.77
CA CYS A 97 -2.18 -7.86 -8.78
C CYS A 97 -1.66 -9.00 -9.67
N GLU A 98 -2.58 -9.85 -10.14
CA GLU A 98 -2.29 -10.98 -11.03
C GLU A 98 -2.33 -10.62 -12.53
N GLY A 99 -2.73 -9.38 -12.88
CA GLY A 99 -2.82 -8.95 -14.27
C GLY A 99 -1.48 -8.97 -15.01
N ASP A 100 -1.50 -9.12 -16.33
CA ASP A 100 -0.28 -9.23 -17.15
C ASP A 100 0.47 -7.90 -17.28
N HIS A 101 1.81 -7.97 -17.16
CA HIS A 101 2.70 -6.81 -17.29
C HIS A 101 3.89 -7.15 -18.19
N ALA A 102 4.06 -6.36 -19.27
CA ALA A 102 5.16 -6.54 -20.20
C ALA A 102 6.51 -6.38 -19.49
N GLY A 103 7.41 -7.36 -19.65
CA GLY A 103 8.74 -7.34 -19.02
C GLY A 103 8.76 -7.70 -17.53
N ARG A 104 7.65 -8.22 -16.97
CA ARG A 104 7.64 -8.75 -15.60
C ARG A 104 8.55 -9.99 -15.51
N PRO A 105 9.50 -10.03 -14.57
CA PRO A 105 10.33 -11.22 -14.35
C PRO A 105 9.49 -12.46 -14.02
N GLU A 106 9.97 -13.63 -14.41
CA GLU A 106 9.32 -14.89 -14.09
C GLU A 106 9.21 -15.09 -12.56
N GLY A 107 8.04 -15.49 -12.08
CA GLY A 107 7.77 -15.70 -10.66
C GLY A 107 7.43 -14.44 -9.85
N TYR A 108 7.38 -13.26 -10.48
CA TYR A 108 7.01 -12.01 -9.81
C TYR A 108 5.51 -11.72 -9.97
N LEU A 109 4.93 -11.07 -8.96
CA LEU A 109 3.55 -10.57 -8.97
C LEU A 109 3.53 -9.03 -9.05
N GLY A 110 2.40 -8.49 -9.49
CA GLY A 110 2.18 -7.04 -9.53
C GLY A 110 2.88 -6.29 -10.67
N CYS A 111 2.63 -4.98 -10.71
CA CYS A 111 3.19 -4.06 -11.71
C CYS A 111 4.54 -3.44 -11.33
N GLY A 112 5.02 -3.69 -10.10
CA GLY A 112 6.24 -3.07 -9.54
C GLY A 112 6.00 -1.74 -8.81
N ALA A 113 4.75 -1.29 -8.64
CA ALA A 113 4.46 -0.13 -7.80
C ALA A 113 4.62 -0.47 -6.31
N TYR A 114 5.31 0.39 -5.55
CA TYR A 114 5.43 0.29 -4.10
C TYR A 114 5.25 1.65 -3.41
N TRP A 115 4.69 1.66 -2.21
CA TRP A 115 4.38 2.86 -1.42
C TRP A 115 4.34 2.54 0.08
N ASN A 116 4.37 3.57 0.93
CA ASN A 116 4.14 3.42 2.37
C ASN A 116 2.77 4.03 2.72
N VAL A 117 2.02 3.37 3.60
CA VAL A 117 0.79 3.92 4.19
C VAL A 117 0.95 4.07 5.70
N LYS A 118 0.34 5.11 6.27
CA LYS A 118 0.26 5.27 7.71
C LYS A 118 -1.00 4.61 8.23
N ILE A 119 -0.85 3.71 9.18
CA ILE A 119 -1.96 3.02 9.84
C ILE A 119 -1.98 3.46 11.29
N SER A 120 -3.01 4.21 11.66
CA SER A 120 -3.29 4.58 13.04
C SER A 120 -4.33 3.64 13.63
N GLN A 121 -4.07 3.10 14.82
CA GLN A 121 -5.11 2.42 15.60
C GLN A 121 -6.15 3.47 16.06
N ALA A 122 -7.44 3.16 15.86
CA ALA A 122 -8.56 3.98 16.32
C ALA A 122 -8.71 3.95 17.85
#